data_AF-A0A8T4SSV1-F1
#
_entry.id   AF-A0A8T4SSV1-F1
#
_cell.length_a   1.000
_cell.length_b   1.000
_cell.length_c   1.000
_cell.angle_alpha   90.00
_cell.angle_beta   90.00
_cell.angle_gamma   90.00
#
_symmetry.space_group_name_H-M   'P 1'
#
loop_
_entity.id
_entity.type
_entity.pdbx_description
1 polymer ?
#
loop_
_entity_poly.entity_id
_entity_poly.type
_entity_poly.pdbx_seq_one_letter_code
_entity_poly.pdbx_strand_id
1 'polypeptide(L)'
;MLFRTHFVFAFLFGLVSYSYFNLNPYLFVFIVVLCASLIDIDEPKSKIGSKLFFLSYPLKFLFGHRKLLHSLFVWGLIGFVLSLFTRYWIPCLIGFFSHLFLDGLTKEGVNIYPFNFRVNGFLRTGGIIEFGLFVFLLVFNLFFIWKYLL
;
A
#
# COMPACT_ATOMS: atom_id res chain seq x y z
N MET A 1 6.37 5.57 -4.16
CA MET A 1 7.09 4.88 -5.26
C MET A 1 6.16 4.80 -6.47
N LEU A 2 6.58 4.18 -7.58
CA LEU A 2 5.68 3.92 -8.69
C LEU A 2 4.65 2.84 -8.33
N PHE A 3 3.44 2.98 -8.90
CA PHE A 3 2.33 2.03 -8.71
C PHE A 3 2.72 0.56 -8.93
N ARG A 4 3.54 0.28 -9.96
CA ARG A 4 4.01 -1.08 -10.28
C ARG A 4 4.80 -1.72 -9.14
N THR A 5 5.59 -0.93 -8.42
CA THR A 5 6.42 -1.39 -7.31
C THR A 5 5.54 -1.71 -6.11
N HIS A 6 4.57 -0.84 -5.80
CA HIS A 6 3.57 -1.10 -4.75
C HIS A 6 2.74 -2.36 -5.05
N PHE A 7 2.28 -2.53 -6.28
CA PHE A 7 1.48 -3.68 -6.68
C PHE A 7 2.22 -5.00 -6.48
N VAL A 8 3.46 -5.09 -6.99
CA VAL A 8 4.27 -6.33 -6.90
C VAL A 8 4.68 -6.62 -5.46
N PHE A 9 4.96 -5.59 -4.66
CA PHE A 9 5.26 -5.76 -3.24
C PHE A 9 4.03 -6.22 -2.44
N ALA A 10 2.87 -5.59 -2.65
CA ALA A 10 1.63 -5.96 -1.98
C ALA A 10 1.21 -7.40 -2.31
N PHE A 11 1.40 -7.82 -3.56
CA PHE A 11 1.14 -9.19 -3.99
C PHE A 11 2.07 -10.19 -3.26
N LEU A 12 3.39 -9.92 -3.21
CA LEU A 12 4.34 -10.75 -2.47
C LEU A 12 4.02 -10.80 -0.98
N PHE A 13 3.73 -9.64 -0.38
CA PHE A 13 3.44 -9.52 1.04
C PHE A 13 2.15 -10.26 1.40
N GLY A 14 1.14 -10.21 0.52
CA GLY A 14 -0.07 -11.02 0.62
C GLY A 14 0.21 -12.53 0.56
N LEU A 15 1.04 -12.98 -0.40
CA LEU A 15 1.42 -14.38 -0.54
C LEU A 15 2.22 -14.93 0.65
N VAL A 16 3.08 -14.11 1.26
CA VAL A 16 3.84 -14.54 2.45
C VAL A 16 2.93 -14.52 3.69
N SER A 17 2.08 -13.50 3.82
CA SER A 17 1.30 -13.29 5.04
C SER A 17 0.02 -14.13 5.12
N TYR A 18 -0.56 -14.60 4.01
CA TYR A 18 -1.84 -15.34 4.08
C TYR A 18 -1.73 -16.59 4.96
N SER A 19 -0.56 -17.24 5.00
CA SER A 19 -0.33 -18.48 5.75
C SER A 19 -0.58 -18.34 7.26
N TYR A 20 -0.48 -17.12 7.79
CA TYR A 20 -0.77 -16.80 9.20
C TYR A 20 -2.26 -16.60 9.48
N PHE A 21 -3.09 -16.53 8.44
CA PHE A 21 -4.51 -16.24 8.57
C PHE A 21 -5.33 -17.38 7.97
N ASN A 22 -6.32 -17.87 8.72
CA ASN A 22 -7.23 -18.90 8.23
C ASN A 22 -8.30 -18.28 7.31
N LEU A 23 -7.89 -17.69 6.19
CA LEU A 23 -8.71 -17.00 5.19
C LEU A 23 -8.52 -17.65 3.81
N ASN A 24 -9.46 -17.47 2.88
CA ASN A 24 -9.26 -17.92 1.50
C ASN A 24 -8.05 -17.16 0.89
N PRO A 25 -7.02 -17.86 0.38
CA PRO A 25 -5.77 -17.23 -0.02
C PRO A 25 -5.95 -16.28 -1.21
N TYR A 26 -6.78 -16.66 -2.20
CA TYR A 26 -7.02 -15.84 -3.39
C TYR A 26 -7.71 -14.53 -3.02
N LEU A 27 -8.75 -14.61 -2.19
CA LEU A 27 -9.47 -13.43 -1.73
C LEU A 27 -8.60 -12.56 -0.81
N PHE A 28 -7.78 -13.18 0.04
CA PHE A 28 -6.84 -12.47 0.91
C PHE A 28 -5.86 -11.62 0.10
N VAL A 29 -5.16 -12.23 -0.85
CA VAL A 29 -4.19 -11.54 -1.71
C VAL A 29 -4.86 -10.46 -2.54
N PHE A 30 -6.06 -10.74 -3.07
CA PHE A 30 -6.84 -9.75 -3.81
C PHE A 30 -7.13 -8.50 -2.97
N ILE A 31 -7.61 -8.67 -1.73
CA ILE A 31 -7.91 -7.55 -0.83
C ILE A 31 -6.64 -6.79 -0.46
N VAL A 32 -5.52 -7.46 -0.17
CA VAL A 32 -4.22 -6.82 0.11
C VAL A 32 -3.81 -5.91 -1.04
N VAL A 33 -3.81 -6.43 -2.27
CA VAL A 33 -3.41 -5.67 -3.47
C VAL A 33 -4.37 -4.51 -3.74
N LEU A 34 -5.67 -4.74 -3.59
CA LEU A 34 -6.70 -3.73 -3.78
C LEU A 34 -6.51 -2.58 -2.78
N CYS A 35 -6.40 -2.87 -1.48
CA CYS A 35 -6.20 -1.87 -0.45
C CYS A 35 -4.87 -1.12 -0.61
N ALA A 36 -3.77 -1.82 -0.93
CA ALA A 36 -2.49 -1.19 -1.24
C ALA A 36 -2.55 -0.22 -2.43
N SER A 37 -3.44 -0.49 -3.38
CA SER A 37 -3.61 0.35 -4.57
C SER A 37 -4.46 1.59 -4.28
N LEU A 38 -5.51 1.47 -3.45
CA LEU A 38 -6.47 2.54 -3.18
C LEU A 38 -5.93 3.71 -2.34
N ILE A 39 -4.78 3.56 -1.69
CA ILE A 39 -4.22 4.59 -0.77
C ILE A 39 -3.90 5.89 -1.50
N ASP A 40 -3.48 5.78 -2.76
CA ASP A 40 -3.11 6.90 -3.61
C ASP A 40 -4.32 7.73 -4.11
N ILE A 41 -5.56 7.44 -3.65
CA ILE A 41 -6.77 8.20 -4.03
C ILE A 41 -6.68 9.69 -3.64
N ASP A 42 -5.94 10.01 -2.59
CA ASP A 42 -5.79 11.40 -2.12
C ASP A 42 -4.83 12.26 -2.98
N GLU A 43 -4.13 11.68 -3.95
CA GLU A 43 -3.25 12.41 -4.87
C GLU A 43 -3.84 12.44 -6.30
N PRO A 44 -4.32 13.61 -6.78
CA PRO A 44 -4.90 13.75 -8.12
C PRO A 44 -3.96 13.35 -9.27
N LYS A 45 -2.64 13.38 -9.05
CA LYS A 45 -1.65 12.95 -10.05
C LYS A 45 -1.38 11.44 -10.04
N SER A 46 -1.91 10.69 -9.08
CA SER A 46 -1.74 9.24 -9.01
C SER A 46 -2.61 8.52 -10.05
N LYS A 47 -2.30 7.23 -10.30
CA LYS A 47 -3.05 6.41 -11.28
C LYS A 47 -4.53 6.23 -10.92
N ILE A 48 -4.87 6.26 -9.62
CA ILE A 48 -6.24 6.11 -9.14
C ILE A 48 -6.87 7.47 -8.85
N GLY A 49 -6.15 8.37 -8.17
CA GLY A 49 -6.65 9.71 -7.84
C GLY A 49 -6.98 10.53 -9.08
N SER A 50 -6.21 10.40 -10.17
CA SER A 50 -6.55 11.06 -11.46
C SER A 50 -7.90 10.62 -12.04
N LYS A 51 -8.30 9.37 -11.80
CA LYS A 51 -9.61 8.84 -12.25
C LYS A 51 -10.74 9.23 -11.31
N LEU A 52 -10.44 9.35 -10.02
CA LEU A 52 -11.39 9.73 -8.96
C LEU A 52 -11.19 11.20 -8.57
N PHE A 53 -11.13 12.09 -9.58
CA PHE A 53 -10.84 13.52 -9.37
C PHE A 53 -11.82 14.18 -8.40
N PHE A 54 -13.07 13.73 -8.39
CA PHE A 54 -14.12 14.21 -7.48
C PHE A 54 -13.84 13.90 -6.00
N LEU A 55 -13.01 12.90 -5.70
CA LEU A 55 -12.52 12.60 -4.35
C LEU A 55 -11.12 13.18 -4.11
N SER A 56 -10.22 13.04 -5.07
CA SER A 56 -8.82 13.41 -4.89
C SER A 56 -8.60 14.92 -4.67
N TYR A 57 -9.35 15.77 -5.38
CA TYR A 57 -9.22 17.23 -5.25
C TYR A 57 -9.72 17.76 -3.90
N PRO A 58 -10.92 17.41 -3.42
CA PRO A 58 -11.37 17.80 -2.08
C PRO A 58 -10.45 17.30 -0.98
N LEU A 59 -9.99 16.04 -1.06
CA LEU A 59 -9.07 15.47 -0.07
C LEU A 59 -7.75 16.23 -0.03
N LYS A 60 -7.17 16.54 -1.19
CA LYS A 60 -5.94 17.34 -1.27
C LYS A 60 -6.13 18.78 -0.79
N PHE A 61 -7.29 19.39 -1.05
CA PHE A 61 -7.60 20.74 -0.57
C PHE A 61 -7.74 20.79 0.96
N LEU A 62 -8.44 19.82 1.55
CA LEU A 62 -8.71 19.79 3.00
C LEU A 62 -7.50 19.36 3.82
N PHE A 63 -6.77 18.33 3.37
CA PHE A 63 -5.70 17.70 4.16
C PHE A 63 -4.29 18.01 3.63
N GLY A 64 -4.18 18.52 2.41
CA GLY A 64 -2.89 18.75 1.73
C GLY A 64 -2.38 17.51 1.00
N HIS A 65 -1.17 17.62 0.46
CA HIS A 65 -0.56 16.58 -0.37
C HIS A 65 -0.22 15.31 0.45
N ARG A 66 -0.86 14.18 0.11
CA ARG A 66 -0.59 12.84 0.68
C ARG A 66 -0.54 12.83 2.22
N LYS A 67 -1.65 13.21 2.86
CA LYS A 67 -1.72 13.29 4.33
C LYS A 67 -2.75 12.36 4.96
N LEU A 68 -4.00 12.39 4.50
CA LEU A 68 -5.08 11.66 5.18
C LEU A 68 -4.93 10.15 5.01
N LEU A 69 -4.87 9.66 3.76
CA LEU A 69 -4.74 8.22 3.50
C LEU A 69 -3.32 7.72 3.76
N HIS A 70 -2.36 8.62 3.95
CA HIS A 70 -0.98 8.32 4.29
C HIS A 70 -0.71 8.35 5.81
N SER A 71 -1.76 8.43 6.63
CA SER A 71 -1.70 8.38 8.09
C SER A 71 -1.86 6.96 8.62
N LEU A 72 -0.92 6.49 9.44
CA LEU A 72 -1.08 5.25 10.21
C LEU A 72 -2.31 5.29 11.13
N PHE A 73 -2.63 6.46 11.70
CA PHE A 73 -3.77 6.63 12.61
C PHE A 73 -5.11 6.41 11.89
N VAL A 74 -5.28 7.02 10.71
CA VAL A 74 -6.52 6.90 9.92
C VAL A 74 -6.80 5.44 9.59
N TRP A 75 -5.77 4.69 9.20
CA TRP A 75 -5.96 3.27 8.88
C TRP A 75 -6.08 2.38 10.09
N GLY A 76 -5.48 2.73 11.24
CA GLY A 76 -5.79 2.08 12.51
C GLY A 76 -7.29 2.21 12.85
N LEU A 77 -7.87 3.40 12.66
CA LEU A 77 -9.29 3.63 12.85
C LEU A 77 -10.15 2.87 11.83
N ILE A 78 -9.81 2.92 10.53
CA ILE A 78 -10.51 2.17 9.48
C ILE A 78 -10.44 0.66 9.77
N GLY A 79 -9.27 0.15 10.16
CA GLY A 79 -9.08 -1.24 10.53
C GLY A 79 -9.93 -1.65 11.73
N PHE A 80 -9.97 -0.80 12.77
CA PHE A 80 -10.83 -1.02 13.93
C PHE A 80 -12.31 -1.07 13.53
N VAL A 81 -12.79 -0.11 12.74
CA VAL A 81 -14.19 -0.11 12.25
C VAL A 81 -14.47 -1.35 11.41
N LEU A 82 -13.61 -1.69 10.45
CA LEU A 82 -13.76 -2.89 9.62
C LEU A 82 -13.78 -4.17 10.45
N SER A 83 -13.02 -4.23 11.55
CA SER A 83 -12.98 -5.40 12.43
C SER A 83 -14.33 -5.73 13.06
N LEU A 84 -15.22 -4.74 13.19
CA LEU A 84 -16.58 -4.90 13.71
C LEU A 84 -17.54 -5.54 12.69
N PHE A 85 -17.21 -5.48 11.39
CA PHE A 85 -18.12 -5.90 10.32
C PHE A 85 -17.60 -7.08 9.50
N THR A 86 -16.28 -7.30 9.45
CA THR A 86 -15.69 -8.30 8.56
C THR A 86 -14.36 -8.84 9.06
N ARG A 87 -14.15 -10.15 8.92
CA ARG A 87 -12.84 -10.81 9.15
C ARG A 87 -11.74 -10.39 8.16
N TYR A 88 -12.10 -9.67 7.10
CA TYR A 88 -11.16 -9.17 6.10
C TYR A 88 -10.51 -7.83 6.46
N TRP A 89 -10.69 -7.33 7.69
CA TRP A 89 -10.02 -6.12 8.15
C TRP A 89 -8.48 -6.26 8.14
N ILE A 90 -7.97 -7.46 8.42
CA ILE A 90 -6.53 -7.75 8.45
C ILE A 90 -5.86 -7.61 7.07
N PRO A 91 -6.33 -8.28 5.99
CA PRO A 91 -5.73 -8.07 4.67
C PRO A 91 -5.82 -6.62 4.19
N CYS A 92 -6.86 -5.86 4.57
CA CYS A 92 -6.91 -4.43 4.30
C CYS A 92 -5.76 -3.66 4.96
N LEU A 93 -5.51 -3.90 6.25
CA LEU A 93 -4.40 -3.28 6.98
C LEU A 93 -3.03 -3.70 6.44
N ILE A 94 -2.88 -4.95 6.03
CA ILE A 94 -1.64 -5.46 5.43
C ILE A 94 -1.37 -4.77 4.09
N GLY A 95 -2.38 -4.63 3.24
CA GLY A 95 -2.28 -3.88 1.99
C GLY A 95 -1.85 -2.44 2.24
N PHE A 96 -2.50 -1.80 3.21
CA PHE A 96 -2.14 -0.45 3.63
C PHE A 96 -0.71 -0.31 4.12
N PHE A 97 -0.31 -1.15 5.07
CA PHE A 97 1.02 -1.12 5.64
C PHE A 97 2.08 -1.35 4.57
N SER A 98 1.83 -2.26 3.62
CA SER A 98 2.76 -2.54 2.53
C SER A 98 3.04 -1.30 1.65
N HIS A 99 2.02 -0.49 1.40
CA HIS A 99 2.16 0.74 0.62
C HIS A 99 2.96 1.79 1.38
N LEU A 100 2.59 2.08 2.63
CA LEU A 100 3.30 3.07 3.44
C LEU A 100 4.73 2.66 3.75
N PHE A 101 4.97 1.37 3.97
CA PHE A 101 6.31 0.86 4.18
C PHE A 101 7.21 1.23 3.00
N LEU A 102 6.76 0.97 1.77
CA LEU A 102 7.52 1.35 0.57
C LEU A 102 7.67 2.87 0.43
N ASP A 103 6.62 3.64 0.68
CA ASP A 103 6.72 5.10 0.59
C ASP A 103 7.66 5.69 1.64
N GLY A 104 7.72 5.09 2.83
CA GLY A 104 8.66 5.45 3.89
C GLY A 104 10.12 5.22 3.51
N LEU A 105 10.41 4.32 2.57
CA LEU A 105 11.77 4.12 2.05
C LEU A 105 12.18 5.17 1.00
N THR A 106 11.23 5.96 0.50
CA THR A 106 11.51 7.00 -0.50
C THR A 106 11.97 8.31 0.13
N LYS A 107 12.62 9.16 -0.66
CA LYS A 107 12.99 10.53 -0.24
C LYS A 107 11.78 11.41 0.04
N GLU A 108 10.67 11.18 -0.66
CA GLU A 108 9.40 11.88 -0.40
C GLU A 108 8.84 11.49 0.97
N GLY A 109 8.95 10.20 1.31
CA GLY A 109 8.56 9.65 2.60
C GLY A 109 7.05 9.63 2.82
N VAL A 110 6.67 9.33 4.06
CA VAL A 110 5.30 9.32 4.55
C VAL A 110 5.19 10.26 5.74
N ASN A 111 4.16 11.11 5.76
CA ASN A 111 3.83 11.93 6.92
C ASN A 111 2.89 11.16 7.85
N ILE A 112 3.24 11.07 9.13
CA ILE A 112 2.41 10.38 10.14
C ILE A 112 1.41 11.36 10.74
N TYR A 113 0.37 11.75 9.99
CA TYR A 113 -0.69 12.61 10.53
C TYR A 113 -1.41 11.94 11.71
N PRO A 114 -1.82 12.66 12.79
CA PRO A 114 -1.75 14.11 12.99
C PRO A 114 -0.39 14.63 13.49
N PHE A 115 0.59 13.77 13.70
CA PHE A 115 1.93 14.20 14.10
C PHE A 115 2.66 14.83 12.91
N ASN A 116 3.38 15.93 13.14
CA ASN A 116 4.24 16.55 12.12
C ASN A 116 5.55 15.78 11.93
N PHE A 117 5.51 14.45 12.06
CA PHE A 117 6.65 13.57 11.91
C PHE A 117 6.62 12.94 10.52
N ARG A 118 7.77 12.98 9.83
CA ARG A 118 7.95 12.39 8.51
C ARG A 118 8.97 11.27 8.58
N VAL A 119 8.59 10.09 8.08
CA VAL A 119 9.51 8.97 7.85
C VAL A 119 9.91 9.01 6.38
N ASN A 120 11.20 9.17 6.12
CA ASN A 120 11.74 9.13 4.77
C ASN A 120 12.99 8.26 4.72
N GLY A 121 13.30 7.78 3.52
CA GLY A 121 14.45 6.96 3.22
C GLY A 121 15.30 7.56 2.11
N PHE A 122 16.14 6.72 1.52
CA PHE A 122 17.13 7.15 0.53
C PHE A 122 16.71 6.90 -0.92
N LEU A 123 15.62 6.15 -1.16
CA LEU A 123 15.20 5.74 -2.51
C LEU A 123 14.58 6.90 -3.27
N ARG A 124 15.02 7.12 -4.51
CA ARG A 124 14.40 8.08 -5.44
C ARG A 124 13.31 7.40 -6.24
N THR A 125 12.11 7.98 -6.24
CA THR A 125 11.00 7.51 -7.09
C THR A 125 11.41 7.54 -8.57
N GLY A 126 11.18 6.44 -9.29
CA GLY A 126 11.58 6.25 -10.69
C GLY A 126 13.09 6.05 -10.90
N GLY A 127 13.90 5.97 -9.85
CA GLY A 127 15.34 5.79 -9.94
C GLY A 127 15.77 4.34 -10.21
N ILE A 128 17.07 4.15 -10.51
CA ILE A 128 17.68 2.84 -10.77
C ILE A 128 17.49 1.88 -9.59
N ILE A 129 17.60 2.37 -8.36
CA ILE A 129 17.44 1.52 -7.17
C ILE A 129 15.99 1.04 -7.02
N GLU A 130 14.99 1.89 -7.30
CA GLU A 130 13.59 1.46 -7.31
C GLU A 130 13.35 0.42 -8.42
N PHE A 131 13.93 0.63 -9.60
CA PHE A 131 13.82 -0.34 -10.68
C PHE A 131 14.44 -1.70 -10.30
N GLY A 132 15.62 -1.69 -9.67
CA GLY A 132 16.25 -2.90 -9.13
C GLY A 132 15.37 -3.60 -8.09
N LEU A 133 14.78 -2.85 -7.16
CA LEU A 133 13.82 -3.38 -6.19
C LEU A 133 12.61 -4.00 -6.88
N PHE A 134 12.04 -3.35 -7.89
CA PHE A 134 10.92 -3.88 -8.66
C PHE A 134 11.25 -5.21 -9.34
N VAL A 135 12.41 -5.31 -10.01
CA VAL A 135 12.86 -6.55 -10.66
C VAL A 135 13.09 -7.65 -9.61
N PHE A 136 13.74 -7.31 -8.50
CA PHE A 136 13.97 -8.25 -7.39
C PHE A 136 12.64 -8.82 -6.86
N LEU A 137 11.65 -7.96 -6.60
CA LEU A 137 10.33 -8.37 -6.12
C LEU A 137 9.58 -9.23 -7.15
N LEU A 138 9.74 -8.97 -8.45
CA LEU A 138 9.15 -9.82 -9.50
C LEU A 138 9.74 -11.23 -9.47
N VAL A 139 11.06 -11.35 -9.41
CA VAL A 139 11.73 -12.67 -9.34
C VAL A 139 11.30 -13.43 -8.09
N PHE A 140 11.21 -12.75 -6.95
CA PHE A 140 10.73 -13.36 -5.72
C PHE A 140 9.28 -13.83 -5.82
N ASN A 141 8.40 -13.07 -6.45
CA ASN A 141 7.02 -13.51 -6.68
C ASN A 141 6.96 -14.77 -7.54
N LEU A 142 7.76 -14.86 -8.61
CA LEU A 142 7.82 -16.06 -9.45
C LEU A 142 8.29 -17.28 -8.64
N PHE A 143 9.31 -17.11 -7.79
CA PHE A 143 9.79 -18.16 -6.92
C PHE A 143 8.73 -18.65 -5.92
N PHE A 144 8.02 -17.72 -5.27
CA PHE A 144 6.96 -18.08 -4.32
C PHE A 144 5.75 -18.71 -5.02
N ILE A 145 5.33 -18.20 -6.18
CA ILE A 145 4.28 -18.84 -6.97
C ILE A 145 4.68 -20.28 -7.30
N TRP A 146 5.89 -20.49 -7.80
CA TRP A 146 6.37 -21.84 -8.11
C TRP A 146 6.41 -22.76 -6.89
N LYS A 147 6.80 -22.25 -5.72
CA LYS A 147 6.89 -23.05 -4.49
C LYS A 147 5.53 -23.40 -3.86
N TYR A 148 4.54 -22.51 -3.97
CA TYR A 148 3.29 -22.61 -3.22
C TYR A 148 2.07 -22.99 -4.08
N LEU A 149 2.13 -22.81 -5.40
CA LEU A 149 1.00 -23.05 -6.32
C LEU A 149 1.26 -24.15 -7.36
N LEU A 150 2.52 -24.59 -7.56
CA LEU A 150 2.91 -25.68 -8.46
C LEU A 150 3.55 -26.82 -7.65
#